data_AF-A0A3M1M6B4-F1
#
_entry.id   AF-A0A3M1M6B4-F1
#
_cell.length_a   1.000
_cell.length_b   1.000
_cell.length_c   1.000
_cell.angle_alpha   90.00
_cell.angle_beta   90.00
_cell.angle_gamma   90.00
#
_symmetry.space_group_name_H-M   'P 1'
#
loop_
_entity.id
_entity.type
_entity.pdbx_description
1 polymer ?
#
loop_
_entity_poly.entity_id
_entity_poly.type
_entity_poly.pdbx_seq_one_letter_code
_entity_poly.pdbx_strand_id
1 'polypeptide(L)'
;MADRPGTQSAAVGYTACQSPFMSGARLSRASKRQGVFPMVPVRIALWLLLVLLTVVGVAMVVFQLPELPERVATHFDGAGRPNGFMSRQGHLATMVALLVGTPILFAGISALIRILPASLINIPYRNYWLAPERREETIRVVDLFLLIMAIGTEVFMMGIAHLVYRANVGNGQLSNTAFLTLLCGYLALTLGGCIYLLVRFGRPPADHASMS
;
A
#
# COMPACT_ATOMS: atom_id res chain seq x y z
N MET A 1 -17.39 -51.66 87.00
CA MET A 1 -18.35 -51.19 88.03
C MET A 1 -18.25 -49.67 88.02
N ALA A 2 -18.98 -49.05 87.08
CA ALA A 2 -20.08 -48.09 87.32
C ALA A 2 -19.51 -46.65 87.45
N ASP A 3 -19.99 -45.59 86.79
CA ASP A 3 -21.34 -45.30 86.33
C ASP A 3 -21.36 -44.20 85.24
N ARG A 4 -22.40 -44.21 84.39
CA ARG A 4 -22.85 -43.13 83.45
C ARG A 4 -24.01 -42.36 84.15
N PRO A 5 -24.56 -41.19 83.72
CA PRO A 5 -25.03 -40.88 82.33
C PRO A 5 -24.98 -39.39 81.88
N GLY A 6 -25.05 -39.10 80.57
CA GLY A 6 -26.23 -38.55 79.87
C GLY A 6 -25.96 -37.08 79.50
N THR A 7 -26.21 -36.51 78.32
CA THR A 7 -27.34 -36.56 77.37
C THR A 7 -26.87 -36.05 75.98
N GLN A 8 -27.08 -36.81 74.89
CA GLN A 8 -28.05 -36.58 73.79
C GLN A 8 -27.88 -35.30 72.94
N SER A 9 -27.55 -35.44 71.63
CA SER A 9 -28.53 -35.28 70.53
C SER A 9 -27.92 -35.44 69.11
N ALA A 10 -28.55 -36.34 68.32
CA ALA A 10 -28.64 -36.52 66.84
C ALA A 10 -27.35 -36.63 65.98
N ALA A 11 -26.95 -37.76 65.37
CA ALA A 11 -27.57 -38.65 64.33
C ALA A 11 -27.76 -37.94 62.97
N VAL A 12 -26.84 -38.07 61.99
CA VAL A 12 -26.68 -39.13 60.95
C VAL A 12 -27.89 -39.35 60.05
N GLY A 13 -27.71 -39.12 58.75
CA GLY A 13 -28.59 -39.56 57.67
C GLY A 13 -27.92 -39.40 56.30
N TYR A 14 -27.30 -40.48 55.81
CA TYR A 14 -26.85 -40.66 54.42
C TYR A 14 -28.05 -41.11 53.57
N THR A 15 -28.30 -40.46 52.43
CA THR A 15 -28.89 -41.14 51.26
C THR A 15 -28.39 -40.49 49.98
N ALA A 16 -27.76 -41.31 49.14
CA ALA A 16 -27.32 -40.96 47.79
C ALA A 16 -28.52 -40.80 46.84
N CYS A 17 -28.43 -39.86 45.88
CA CYS A 17 -29.12 -39.97 44.60
C CYS A 17 -28.46 -39.06 43.53
N GLN A 18 -27.83 -39.73 42.56
CA GLN A 18 -27.77 -39.39 41.13
C GLN A 18 -27.13 -38.06 40.67
N SER A 19 -25.98 -38.23 40.03
CA SER A 19 -25.42 -37.32 39.02
C SER A 19 -26.37 -37.10 37.84
N PRO A 20 -26.39 -35.89 37.27
CA PRO A 20 -26.52 -35.71 35.84
C PRO A 20 -25.18 -35.26 35.26
N PHE A 21 -24.60 -36.18 34.51
CA PHE A 21 -23.93 -35.90 33.24
C PHE A 21 -24.65 -34.74 32.50
N MET A 22 -23.93 -33.69 32.11
CA MET A 22 -24.09 -32.86 30.90
C MET A 22 -23.14 -31.67 31.06
N SER A 23 -21.93 -31.78 30.52
CA SER A 23 -21.59 -31.26 29.19
C SER A 23 -21.13 -29.80 29.25
N GLY A 24 -19.83 -29.63 29.05
CA GLY A 24 -19.17 -28.34 29.01
C GLY A 24 -19.73 -27.43 27.93
N ALA A 25 -20.39 -26.36 28.33
CA ALA A 25 -20.56 -25.18 27.49
C ALA A 25 -19.29 -24.34 27.59
N ARG A 26 -18.26 -24.80 26.87
CA ARG A 26 -17.10 -24.01 26.46
C ARG A 26 -17.64 -22.69 25.94
N LEU A 27 -17.28 -21.56 26.55
CA LEU A 27 -17.56 -20.23 26.01
C LEU A 27 -17.00 -20.21 24.58
N SER A 28 -17.90 -20.32 23.62
CA SER A 28 -17.62 -20.31 22.18
C SER A 28 -17.09 -18.93 21.82
N ARG A 29 -15.78 -18.79 21.96
CA ARG A 29 -14.97 -17.78 21.31
C ARG A 29 -15.17 -17.93 19.80
N ALA A 30 -15.51 -16.82 19.16
CA ALA A 30 -15.38 -16.60 17.72
C ALA A 30 -16.32 -17.40 16.79
N SER A 31 -17.40 -16.73 16.38
CA SER A 31 -17.57 -16.49 14.95
C SER A 31 -17.79 -15.00 14.77
N LYS A 32 -16.68 -14.25 14.87
CA LYS A 32 -16.59 -12.94 14.22
C LYS A 32 -16.87 -13.28 12.76
N ARG A 33 -18.06 -12.91 12.26
CA ARG A 33 -18.30 -12.79 10.83
C ARG A 33 -17.15 -11.92 10.32
N GLN A 34 -16.11 -12.55 9.81
CA GLN A 34 -15.08 -11.89 9.06
C GLN A 34 -15.84 -11.41 7.83
N GLY A 35 -16.35 -10.18 7.90
CA GLY A 35 -16.72 -9.47 6.71
C GLY A 35 -15.51 -9.56 5.81
N VAL A 36 -15.64 -10.28 4.70
CA VAL A 36 -14.72 -10.17 3.59
C VAL A 36 -14.84 -8.71 3.20
N PHE A 37 -14.01 -7.86 3.82
CA PHE A 37 -13.92 -6.45 3.46
C PHE A 37 -13.71 -6.43 1.95
N PRO A 38 -14.32 -5.47 1.22
CA PRO A 38 -14.32 -5.41 -0.22
C PRO A 38 -12.92 -5.00 -0.75
N MET A 39 -11.87 -5.73 -0.39
CA MET A 39 -10.49 -5.48 -0.79
C MET A 39 -10.28 -5.79 -2.28
N VAL A 40 -11.09 -6.70 -2.85
CA VAL A 40 -11.10 -6.99 -4.29
C VAL A 40 -11.59 -5.78 -5.11
N PRO A 41 -12.77 -5.18 -4.84
CA PRO A 41 -13.21 -4.02 -5.60
C PRO A 41 -12.35 -2.78 -5.37
N VAL A 42 -11.72 -2.58 -4.20
CA VAL A 42 -10.76 -1.47 -4.02
C VAL A 42 -9.56 -1.62 -4.95
N ARG A 43 -8.97 -2.81 -5.06
CA ARG A 43 -7.84 -3.04 -5.96
C ARG A 43 -8.23 -2.85 -7.43
N ILE A 44 -9.38 -3.37 -7.83
CA ILE A 44 -9.90 -3.17 -9.19
C ILE A 44 -10.11 -1.68 -9.46
N ALA A 45 -10.71 -0.95 -8.53
CA ALA A 45 -10.92 0.50 -8.65
C ALA A 45 -9.59 1.26 -8.81
N LEU A 46 -8.55 0.89 -8.05
CA LEU A 46 -7.22 1.51 -8.18
C LEU A 46 -6.56 1.21 -9.52
N TRP A 47 -6.70 -0.02 -10.04
CA TRP A 47 -6.22 -0.34 -11.40
C TRP A 47 -6.98 0.44 -12.47
N LEU A 48 -8.30 0.53 -12.37
CA LEU A 48 -9.12 1.33 -13.29
C LEU A 48 -8.74 2.80 -13.21
N LEU A 49 -8.48 3.33 -12.01
CA LEU A 49 -7.99 4.68 -11.82
C LEU A 49 -6.63 4.86 -12.48
N LEU A 50 -5.69 3.93 -12.31
CA LEU A 50 -4.38 4.00 -12.95
C LEU A 50 -4.51 4.02 -14.48
N VAL A 51 -5.30 3.12 -15.07
CA VAL A 51 -5.55 3.09 -16.52
C VAL A 51 -6.20 4.38 -16.98
N LEU A 52 -7.20 4.88 -16.24
CA LEU A 52 -7.86 6.15 -16.54
C LEU A 52 -6.85 7.31 -16.53
N LEU A 53 -6.00 7.41 -15.52
CA LEU A 53 -4.97 8.45 -15.41
C LEU A 53 -3.98 8.37 -16.57
N THR A 54 -3.52 7.18 -16.95
CA THR A 54 -2.64 7.01 -18.11
C THR A 54 -3.30 7.46 -19.40
N VAL A 55 -4.56 7.05 -19.66
CA VAL A 55 -5.29 7.47 -20.86
C VAL A 55 -5.51 8.98 -20.87
N VAL A 56 -5.92 9.55 -19.75
CA VAL A 56 -6.14 11.00 -19.60
C VAL A 56 -4.83 11.78 -19.74
N GLY A 57 -3.74 11.31 -19.14
CA GLY A 57 -2.41 11.91 -19.22
C GLY A 57 -1.88 11.91 -20.65
N VAL A 58 -1.98 10.78 -21.36
CA VAL A 58 -1.59 10.68 -22.78
C VAL A 58 -2.45 11.60 -23.63
N ALA A 59 -3.77 11.59 -23.45
CA ALA A 59 -4.67 12.49 -24.16
C ALA A 59 -4.29 13.96 -23.90
N MET A 60 -4.03 14.32 -22.64
CA MET A 60 -3.62 15.66 -22.24
C MET A 60 -2.39 16.15 -23.01
N VAL A 61 -1.31 15.35 -23.07
CA VAL A 61 -0.08 15.77 -23.78
C VAL A 61 -0.26 15.81 -25.29
N VAL A 62 -1.10 14.93 -25.86
CA VAL A 62 -1.43 14.94 -27.30
C VAL A 62 -2.24 16.19 -27.66
N PHE A 63 -3.23 16.56 -26.85
CA PHE A 63 -4.04 17.76 -27.09
C PHE A 63 -3.25 19.06 -26.91
N GLN A 64 -2.27 19.08 -26.01
CA GLN A 64 -1.39 20.24 -25.80
C GLN A 64 -0.35 20.42 -26.92
N LEU A 65 -0.06 19.37 -27.68
CA LEU A 65 1.02 19.34 -28.67
C LEU A 65 0.95 20.47 -29.72
N PRO A 66 -0.21 20.78 -30.34
CA PRO A 66 -0.25 21.76 -31.44
C PRO A 66 0.10 23.18 -30.99
N GLU A 67 -0.12 23.49 -29.72
CA GLU A 67 0.14 24.82 -29.13
C GLU A 67 1.61 25.00 -28.74
N LEU A 68 2.36 23.89 -28.64
CA LEU A 68 3.77 23.95 -28.28
C LEU A 68 4.62 24.48 -29.45
N PRO A 69 5.64 25.31 -29.16
CA PRO A 69 6.62 25.72 -30.16
C PRO A 69 7.42 24.50 -30.67
N GLU A 70 8.08 24.63 -31.83
CA GLU A 70 8.92 23.55 -32.38
C GLU A 70 10.03 23.12 -31.41
N ARG A 71 10.53 24.06 -30.61
CA ARG A 71 11.55 23.87 -29.59
C ARG A 71 10.97 24.13 -28.22
N VAL A 72 10.80 23.07 -27.45
CA VAL A 72 10.13 23.06 -26.14
C VAL A 72 11.18 23.11 -25.03
N ALA A 73 11.05 24.07 -24.12
CA ALA A 73 11.78 24.09 -22.88
C ALA A 73 11.28 22.97 -21.97
N THR A 74 12.17 22.06 -21.57
CA THR A 74 11.84 20.89 -20.75
C THR A 74 12.71 20.77 -19.50
N HIS A 75 13.74 21.61 -19.39
CA HIS A 75 14.54 21.74 -18.20
C HIS A 75 14.63 23.21 -17.81
N PHE A 76 14.53 23.44 -16.51
CA PHE A 76 14.47 24.78 -15.92
C PHE A 76 15.47 24.87 -14.77
N ASP A 77 16.07 26.04 -14.57
CA ASP A 77 16.96 26.31 -13.43
C ASP A 77 16.15 26.55 -12.14
N GLY A 78 16.86 26.79 -11.02
CA GLY A 78 16.21 27.06 -9.73
C GLY A 78 15.37 28.35 -9.69
N ALA A 79 15.52 29.24 -10.67
CA ALA A 79 14.68 30.43 -10.84
C ALA A 79 13.48 30.19 -11.78
N GLY A 80 13.29 28.96 -12.26
CA GLY A 80 12.23 28.59 -13.19
C GLY A 80 12.51 29.03 -14.62
N ARG A 81 13.75 29.43 -14.96
CA ARG A 81 14.12 29.87 -16.31
C ARG A 81 14.56 28.67 -17.15
N PRO A 82 14.21 28.62 -18.44
CA PRO A 82 14.52 27.49 -19.29
C PRO A 82 16.03 27.44 -19.58
N ASN A 83 16.66 26.30 -19.33
CA ASN A 83 18.08 26.06 -19.59
C ASN A 83 18.35 24.75 -20.35
N GLY A 84 17.31 24.00 -20.70
CA GLY A 84 17.39 22.81 -21.55
C GLY A 84 16.12 22.62 -22.37
N PHE A 85 16.31 22.20 -23.62
CA PHE A 85 15.26 22.15 -24.62
C PHE A 85 15.30 20.84 -25.40
N MET A 86 14.16 20.47 -25.96
CA MET A 86 14.03 19.39 -26.94
C MET A 86 13.09 19.79 -28.06
N SER A 87 13.01 18.96 -29.11
CA SER A 87 12.00 19.15 -30.15
C SER A 87 10.60 18.86 -29.59
N ARG A 88 9.58 19.46 -30.19
CA ARG A 88 8.16 19.19 -29.88
C ARG A 88 7.83 17.70 -29.90
N GLN A 89 8.35 16.96 -30.89
CA GLN A 89 8.15 15.52 -30.99
C GLN A 89 8.96 14.73 -29.95
N GLY A 90 10.16 15.20 -29.61
CA GLY A 90 10.94 14.63 -28.51
C GLY A 90 10.20 14.75 -27.16
N HIS A 91 9.55 15.89 -26.93
CA HIS A 91 8.73 16.11 -25.73
C HIS A 91 7.56 15.14 -25.66
N LEU A 92 6.79 15.02 -26.76
CA LEU A 92 5.68 14.07 -26.85
C LEU A 92 6.15 12.64 -26.59
N ALA A 93 7.16 12.18 -27.32
CA ALA A 93 7.65 10.81 -27.21
C ALA A 93 8.13 10.50 -25.79
N THR A 94 8.84 11.44 -25.15
CA THR A 94 9.31 11.29 -23.77
C THR A 94 8.14 11.21 -22.79
N MET A 95 7.15 12.11 -22.88
CA MET A 95 6.02 12.11 -21.95
C MET A 95 5.15 10.87 -22.12
N VAL A 96 4.85 10.45 -23.36
CA VAL A 96 4.09 9.22 -23.61
C VAL A 96 4.86 7.99 -23.10
N ALA A 97 6.18 7.93 -23.35
CA ALA A 97 7.00 6.82 -22.84
C ALA A 97 7.00 6.76 -21.31
N LEU A 98 7.02 7.91 -20.62
CA LEU A 98 6.95 7.95 -19.16
C LEU A 98 5.56 7.57 -18.63
N LEU A 99 4.49 8.14 -19.17
CA LEU A 99 3.11 7.88 -18.74
C LEU A 99 2.64 6.44 -19.03
N VAL A 100 3.13 5.82 -20.11
CA VAL A 100 2.79 4.42 -20.44
C VAL A 100 3.78 3.45 -19.80
N GLY A 101 5.08 3.79 -19.83
CA GLY A 101 6.14 2.94 -19.31
C GLY A 101 6.10 2.79 -17.79
N THR A 102 5.69 3.83 -17.06
CA THR A 102 5.65 3.80 -15.60
C THR A 102 4.64 2.79 -15.05
N PRO A 103 3.34 2.79 -15.46
CA PRO A 103 2.39 1.77 -15.06
C PRO A 103 2.85 0.35 -15.41
N ILE A 104 3.44 0.17 -16.60
CA ILE A 104 3.99 -1.11 -17.04
C ILE A 104 5.14 -1.55 -16.13
N LEU A 105 6.05 -0.64 -15.77
CA LEU A 105 7.17 -0.91 -14.88
C LEU A 105 6.68 -1.35 -13.50
N PHE A 106 5.76 -0.61 -12.88
CA PHE A 106 5.22 -0.96 -11.57
C PHE A 106 4.44 -2.29 -11.60
N ALA A 107 3.64 -2.52 -12.64
CA ALA A 107 2.96 -3.80 -12.86
C ALA A 107 3.96 -4.96 -13.03
N GLY A 108 5.03 -4.72 -13.79
CA GLY A 108 6.12 -5.67 -14.01
C GLY A 108 6.86 -6.02 -12.72
N ILE A 109 7.16 -5.02 -11.88
CA ILE A 109 7.78 -5.22 -10.56
C ILE A 109 6.84 -6.06 -9.66
N SER A 110 5.54 -5.74 -9.62
CA SER A 110 4.55 -6.52 -8.86
C SER A 110 4.48 -7.98 -9.34
N ALA A 111 4.51 -8.22 -10.65
CA ALA A 111 4.56 -9.57 -11.22
C ALA A 111 5.88 -10.29 -10.88
N LEU A 112 7.01 -9.59 -10.96
CA LEU A 112 8.34 -10.14 -10.69
C LEU A 112 8.50 -10.57 -9.23
N ILE A 113 8.00 -9.78 -8.27
CA ILE A 113 8.08 -10.12 -6.84
C ILE A 113 7.34 -11.43 -6.52
N ARG A 114 6.30 -11.79 -7.29
CA ARG A 114 5.56 -13.04 -7.10
C ARG A 114 6.37 -14.28 -7.45
N ILE A 115 7.33 -14.16 -8.35
CA ILE A 115 8.18 -15.28 -8.81
C ILE A 115 9.58 -15.27 -8.19
N LEU A 116 10.01 -14.15 -7.60
CA LEU A 116 11.32 -14.05 -6.96
C LEU A 116 11.42 -14.94 -5.71
N PRO A 117 12.57 -15.62 -5.50
CA PRO A 117 12.86 -16.33 -4.27
C PRO A 117 13.02 -15.34 -3.11
N ALA A 118 12.66 -15.78 -1.90
CA ALA A 118 12.69 -14.94 -0.69
C ALA A 118 14.08 -14.37 -0.36
N SER A 119 15.16 -15.03 -0.82
CA SER A 119 16.54 -14.57 -0.64
C SER A 119 16.86 -13.28 -1.39
N LEU A 120 16.15 -12.99 -2.49
CA LEU A 120 16.34 -11.79 -3.31
C LEU A 120 15.42 -10.63 -2.91
N ILE A 121 14.46 -10.86 -2.01
CA ILE A 121 13.54 -9.82 -1.52
C ILE A 121 14.10 -9.23 -0.24
N ASN A 122 14.46 -7.94 -0.29
CA ASN A 122 14.99 -7.22 0.87
C ASN A 122 13.86 -6.56 1.68
N ILE A 123 13.42 -7.23 2.75
CA ILE A 123 12.51 -6.67 3.76
C ILE A 123 12.98 -7.05 5.17
N PRO A 124 12.71 -6.23 6.21
CA PRO A 124 12.97 -6.60 7.60
C PRO A 124 12.27 -7.92 7.96
N TYR A 125 12.91 -8.78 8.76
CA TYR A 125 12.38 -10.10 9.15
C TYR A 125 11.89 -10.96 7.96
N ARG A 126 12.63 -10.95 6.84
CA ARG A 126 12.21 -11.63 5.59
C ARG A 126 11.76 -13.09 5.76
N ASN A 127 12.46 -13.86 6.59
CA ASN A 127 12.16 -15.28 6.80
C ASN A 127 10.77 -15.46 7.45
N TYR A 128 10.37 -14.49 8.27
CA TYR A 128 9.04 -14.45 8.84
C TYR A 128 8.00 -14.07 7.77
N TRP A 129 8.13 -12.90 7.13
CA TRP A 129 7.10 -12.39 6.21
C TRP A 129 6.97 -13.17 4.89
N LEU A 130 8.04 -13.80 4.42
CA LEU A 130 8.07 -14.57 3.17
C LEU A 130 7.97 -16.09 3.40
N ALA A 131 7.66 -16.51 4.63
CA ALA A 131 7.30 -17.90 4.90
C ALA A 131 6.08 -18.31 4.04
N PRO A 132 5.99 -19.56 3.56
CA PRO A 132 4.94 -20.01 2.65
C PRO A 132 3.52 -19.64 3.10
N GLU A 133 3.25 -19.67 4.40
CA GLU A 133 1.95 -19.41 5.00
C GLU A 133 1.55 -17.92 4.95
N ARG A 134 2.53 -17.00 4.88
CA ARG A 134 2.32 -15.54 4.95
C ARG A 134 2.66 -14.81 3.64
N ARG A 135 3.39 -15.46 2.74
CA ARG A 135 3.91 -14.85 1.52
C ARG A 135 2.84 -14.16 0.69
N GLU A 136 1.67 -14.77 0.52
CA GLU A 136 0.57 -14.17 -0.26
C GLU A 136 0.04 -12.88 0.37
N GLU A 137 -0.09 -12.83 1.70
CA GLU A 137 -0.49 -11.61 2.41
C GLU A 137 0.58 -10.52 2.27
N THR A 138 1.86 -10.87 2.48
CA THR A 138 2.99 -9.94 2.33
C THR A 138 3.03 -9.33 0.92
N ILE A 139 2.88 -10.15 -0.12
CA ILE A 139 2.86 -9.67 -1.50
C ILE A 139 1.67 -8.76 -1.75
N ARG A 140 0.48 -9.06 -1.21
CA ARG A 140 -0.69 -8.17 -1.36
C ARG A 140 -0.45 -6.77 -0.80
N VAL A 141 0.28 -6.66 0.32
CA VAL A 141 0.65 -5.35 0.90
C VAL A 141 1.62 -4.61 -0.02
N VAL A 142 2.64 -5.30 -0.54
CA VAL A 142 3.62 -4.71 -1.46
C VAL A 142 2.96 -4.30 -2.78
N ASP A 143 2.08 -5.12 -3.34
CA ASP A 143 1.32 -4.82 -4.55
C ASP A 143 0.47 -3.56 -4.40
N LEU A 144 -0.22 -3.42 -3.27
CA LEU A 144 -1.03 -2.23 -2.99
C LEU A 144 -0.15 -0.98 -2.88
N PHE A 145 1.00 -1.09 -2.21
CA PHE A 145 1.99 -0.02 -2.15
C PHE A 145 2.46 0.37 -3.56
N LEU A 146 2.88 -0.59 -4.38
CA LEU A 146 3.34 -0.32 -5.76
C LEU A 146 2.26 0.32 -6.62
N LEU A 147 1.00 -0.09 -6.47
CA LEU A 147 -0.13 0.50 -7.20
C LEU A 147 -0.39 1.96 -6.78
N ILE A 148 -0.32 2.27 -5.48
CA ILE A 148 -0.43 3.63 -4.96
C ILE A 148 0.75 4.49 -5.47
N MET A 149 1.96 3.94 -5.48
CA MET A 149 3.14 4.62 -6.02
C MET A 149 3.00 4.89 -7.52
N ALA A 150 2.47 3.95 -8.30
CA ALA A 150 2.19 4.14 -9.72
C ALA A 150 1.19 5.29 -9.95
N ILE A 151 0.07 5.30 -9.22
CA ILE A 151 -0.93 6.37 -9.29
C ILE A 151 -0.34 7.72 -8.90
N GLY A 152 0.41 7.78 -7.80
CA GLY A 152 1.07 9.01 -7.37
C GLY A 152 2.09 9.53 -8.38
N THR A 153 2.83 8.62 -9.02
CA THR A 153 3.80 8.95 -10.07
C THR A 153 3.10 9.48 -11.31
N GLU A 154 2.00 8.87 -11.75
CA GLU A 154 1.17 9.37 -12.87
C GLU A 154 0.68 10.80 -12.60
N VAL A 155 0.08 11.06 -11.44
CA VAL A 155 -0.41 12.39 -11.07
C VAL A 155 0.74 13.41 -11.07
N PHE A 156 1.89 13.04 -10.51
CA PHE A 156 3.08 13.89 -10.53
C PHE A 156 3.55 14.18 -11.95
N MET A 157 3.69 13.16 -12.81
CA MET A 157 4.11 13.30 -14.21
C MET A 157 3.13 14.16 -15.02
N MET A 158 1.83 13.97 -14.87
CA MET A 158 0.81 14.82 -15.47
C MET A 158 0.94 16.28 -15.00
N GLY A 159 1.17 16.49 -13.71
CA GLY A 159 1.42 17.82 -13.16
C GLY A 159 2.67 18.49 -13.77
N ILE A 160 3.78 17.76 -13.89
CA ILE A 160 5.00 18.25 -14.53
C ILE A 160 4.76 18.56 -16.01
N ALA A 161 4.13 17.64 -16.77
CA ALA A 161 3.82 17.85 -18.18
C ALA A 161 2.97 19.11 -18.39
N HIS A 162 1.97 19.33 -17.52
CA HIS A 162 1.14 20.52 -17.58
C HIS A 162 1.92 21.80 -17.25
N LEU A 163 2.81 21.79 -16.25
CA LEU A 163 3.66 22.94 -15.94
C LEU A 163 4.62 23.28 -17.08
N VAL A 164 5.19 22.26 -17.73
CA VAL A 164 6.03 22.44 -18.93
C VAL A 164 5.23 23.10 -20.05
N TYR A 165 4.03 22.61 -20.33
CA TYR A 165 3.15 23.21 -21.32
C TYR A 165 2.84 24.68 -21.00
N ARG A 166 2.45 24.98 -19.75
CA ARG A 166 2.15 26.35 -19.30
C ARG A 166 3.35 27.29 -19.44
N ALA A 167 4.56 26.82 -19.15
CA ALA A 167 5.78 27.61 -19.30
C ALA A 167 6.06 27.94 -20.77
N ASN A 168 5.81 27.00 -21.70
CA ASN A 168 6.11 27.17 -23.12
C ASN A 168 5.07 27.99 -23.89
N VAL A 169 3.80 27.96 -23.48
CA VAL A 169 2.72 28.77 -24.10
C VAL A 169 2.57 30.14 -23.42
N GLY A 170 3.03 30.26 -22.16
CA GLY A 170 2.93 31.47 -21.37
C GLY A 170 4.16 32.37 -21.42
N ASN A 171 4.64 32.77 -20.25
CA ASN A 171 5.72 33.75 -20.07
C ASN A 171 7.14 33.15 -20.14
N GLY A 172 7.28 31.90 -20.60
CA GLY A 172 8.57 31.21 -20.70
C GLY A 172 9.14 30.69 -19.37
N GLN A 173 8.43 30.84 -18.24
CA GLN A 173 8.92 30.47 -16.92
C GLN A 173 8.08 29.37 -16.27
N LEU A 174 8.74 28.42 -15.61
CA LEU A 174 8.10 27.39 -14.80
C LEU A 174 7.67 27.99 -13.45
N SER A 175 6.46 27.66 -13.00
CA SER A 175 6.02 28.02 -11.65
C SER A 175 6.73 27.19 -10.59
N ASN A 176 7.75 27.75 -9.94
CA ASN A 176 8.48 27.11 -8.86
C ASN A 176 7.57 26.69 -7.70
N THR A 177 6.59 27.52 -7.33
CA THR A 177 5.64 27.20 -6.25
C THR A 177 4.82 25.96 -6.60
N ALA A 178 4.27 25.88 -7.81
CA ALA A 178 3.49 24.71 -8.24
C ALA A 178 4.39 23.47 -8.35
N PHE A 179 5.59 23.61 -8.91
CA PHE A 179 6.56 22.53 -9.00
C PHE A 179 6.95 21.98 -7.62
N LEU A 180 7.32 22.85 -6.68
CA LEU A 180 7.67 22.46 -5.31
C LEU A 180 6.49 21.83 -4.58
N THR A 181 5.26 22.30 -4.84
CA THR A 181 4.05 21.70 -4.26
C THR A 181 3.86 20.27 -4.75
N LEU A 182 3.97 20.03 -6.06
CA LEU A 182 3.90 18.70 -6.65
C LEU A 182 5.03 17.80 -6.14
N LEU A 183 6.26 18.32 -6.11
CA LEU A 183 7.44 17.58 -5.66
C LEU A 183 7.32 17.20 -4.18
N CYS A 184 7.01 18.15 -3.29
CA CYS A 184 6.84 17.88 -1.88
C CYS A 184 5.68 16.91 -1.61
N GLY A 185 4.57 17.03 -2.35
CA GLY A 185 3.46 16.09 -2.26
C GLY A 185 3.87 14.66 -2.64
N TYR A 186 4.58 14.51 -3.77
CA TYR A 186 5.06 13.21 -4.23
C TYR A 186 6.13 12.61 -3.29
N LEU A 187 7.05 13.43 -2.77
CA LEU A 187 8.05 13.01 -1.79
C LEU A 187 7.39 12.60 -0.47
N ALA A 188 6.37 13.31 -0.01
CA ALA A 188 5.62 12.95 1.19
C ALA A 188 4.90 11.60 1.02
N LEU A 189 4.28 11.36 -0.15
CA LEU A 189 3.67 10.07 -0.48
C LEU A 189 4.72 8.95 -0.46
N THR A 190 5.86 9.17 -1.12
CA THR A 190 6.96 8.20 -1.20
C THR A 190 7.51 7.88 0.18
N LEU A 191 7.86 8.92 0.96
CA LEU A 191 8.44 8.77 2.29
C LEU A 191 7.44 8.12 3.25
N GLY A 192 6.18 8.56 3.25
CA GLY A 192 5.12 7.99 4.06
C GLY A 192 4.89 6.51 3.75
N GLY A 193 4.89 6.14 2.46
CA GLY A 193 4.77 4.75 2.03
C GLY A 193 5.99 3.89 2.43
N CYS A 194 7.21 4.40 2.28
CA CYS A 194 8.42 3.73 2.74
C CYS A 194 8.42 3.52 4.26
N ILE A 195 8.10 4.56 5.05
CA ILE A 195 7.97 4.46 6.50
C ILE A 195 6.89 3.44 6.87
N TYR A 196 5.75 3.46 6.19
CA TYR A 196 4.69 2.48 6.40
C TYR A 196 5.17 1.05 6.20
N LEU A 197 5.88 0.75 5.11
CA LEU A 197 6.41 -0.60 4.86
C LEU A 197 7.46 -0.99 5.90
N LEU A 198 8.37 -0.09 6.27
CA LEU A 198 9.39 -0.34 7.28
C LEU A 198 8.78 -0.62 8.66
N VAL A 199 7.79 0.17 9.07
CA VAL A 199 7.08 -0.05 10.35
C VAL A 199 6.26 -1.33 10.31
N ARG A 200 5.57 -1.61 9.20
CA ARG A 200 4.73 -2.80 9.04
C ARG A 200 5.56 -4.09 9.09
N PHE A 201 6.66 -4.14 8.36
CA PHE A 201 7.53 -5.31 8.29
C PHE A 201 8.56 -5.37 9.42
N GLY A 202 8.83 -4.25 10.11
CA GLY A 202 9.71 -4.18 11.27
C GLY A 202 9.11 -4.71 12.58
N ARG A 203 7.82 -5.06 12.61
CA ARG A 203 7.12 -5.54 13.82
C ARG A 203 6.43 -6.89 13.57
N PRO A 204 7.15 -8.02 13.66
CA PRO A 204 6.49 -9.33 13.66
C PRO A 204 5.54 -9.44 14.89
N PRO A 205 4.42 -10.18 14.79
CA PRO A 205 3.53 -10.42 15.92
C PRO A 205 4.25 -11.09 17.11
N ALA A 206 3.74 -10.83 18.33
CA ALA A 206 4.43 -11.13 19.59
C ALA A 206 4.67 -12.62 19.88
N ASP A 207 3.93 -13.51 19.22
CA ASP A 207 4.09 -14.97 19.31
C ASP A 207 5.42 -15.47 18.71
N HIS A 208 6.02 -14.71 17.79
CA HIS A 208 7.31 -15.06 17.21
C HIS A 208 8.52 -14.50 17.99
N ALA A 209 8.30 -13.46 18.81
CA ALA A 209 9.33 -12.89 19.66
C ALA A 209 9.68 -13.77 20.88
N SER A 210 8.83 -14.75 21.21
CA SER A 210 9.07 -15.74 22.26
C SER A 210 9.71 -17.04 21.76
N MET A 211 9.98 -17.18 20.46
CA MET A 211 10.58 -18.39 19.84
C MET A 211 11.97 -18.15 19.25
N SER A 212 12.46 -16.90 19.24
CA SER A 212 13.81 -16.50 18.81
C SER A 212 14.68 -16.13 20.00
#